data_AF-A0A090VU58-F1
#
_entry.id   AF-A0A090VU58-F1
#
_cell.length_a   1.000
_cell.length_b   1.000
_cell.length_c   1.000
_cell.angle_alpha   90.00
_cell.angle_beta   90.00
_cell.angle_gamma   90.00
#
_symmetry.space_group_name_H-M   'P 1'
#
loop_
_entity.id
_entity.type
_entity.pdbx_description
1 polymer ?
#
loop_
_entity_poly.entity_id
_entity_poly.type
_entity_poly.pdbx_seq_one_letter_code
_entity_poly.pdbx_strand_id
1 'polypeptide(L)' 'MDDLIKQLKRILSMPELFQVRYKKVRIVSLEYFNYSIHYTVFRNEIIVLRILNQNQDF' A
#
# COMPACT_ATOMS: atom_id res chain seq x y z
N MET A 1 16.63 1.41 -0.79
CA MET A 1 15.72 1.89 -1.85
C MET A 1 14.72 0.80 -2.26
N ASP A 2 15.02 -0.47 -1.98
CA ASP A 2 14.31 -1.63 -2.55
C ASP A 2 12.96 -1.97 -1.93
N ASP A 3 12.66 -1.50 -0.71
CA ASP A 3 11.46 -1.91 0.02
C ASP A 3 10.16 -1.41 -0.63
N LEU A 4 10.11 -0.13 -1.01
CA LEU A 4 8.98 0.43 -1.74
C LEU A 4 8.73 -0.34 -3.04
N ILE A 5 9.80 -0.59 -3.81
CA ILE A 5 9.71 -1.34 -5.07
C ILE A 5 9.28 -2.79 -4.82
N LYS A 6 9.78 -3.44 -3.76
CA LYS A 6 9.38 -4.79 -3.36
C LYS A 6 7.88 -4.86 -3.06
N GLN A 7 7.34 -3.92 -2.27
CA GLN A 7 5.91 -3.90 -1.97
C GLN A 7 5.08 -3.58 -3.22
N LEU A 8 5.52 -2.64 -4.07
CA LEU A 8 4.82 -2.34 -5.33
C LEU A 8 4.79 -3.56 -6.27
N LYS A 9 5.88 -4.33 -6.38
CA LYS A 9 5.90 -5.58 -7.15
C LYS A 9 4.89 -6.60 -6.62
N ARG A 10 4.77 -6.74 -5.30
CA ARG A 10 3.77 -7.63 -4.68
C ARG A 10 2.35 -7.17 -5.01
N ILE A 11 2.08 -5.87 -4.86
CA ILE A 11 0.79 -5.26 -5.22
C ILE A 11 0.47 -5.52 -6.71
N LEU A 12 1.42 -5.31 -7.62
CA LEU A 12 1.23 -5.55 -9.06
C LEU A 12 0.95 -7.03 -9.37
N SER A 13 1.67 -7.95 -8.72
CA SER A 13 1.50 -9.39 -8.97
C SER A 13 0.20 -9.96 -8.40
N MET A 14 -0.26 -9.44 -7.26
CA MET A 14 -1.43 -9.93 -6.55
C MET A 14 -2.06 -8.78 -5.75
N PRO A 15 -2.89 -7.94 -6.41
CA PRO A 15 -3.45 -6.72 -5.80
C PRO A 15 -4.38 -7.00 -4.61
N GLU A 16 -4.93 -8.20 -4.54
CA GLU A 16 -5.86 -8.62 -3.48
C GLU A 16 -5.14 -9.26 -2.27
N LEU A 17 -3.80 -9.38 -2.31
CA LEU A 17 -2.97 -10.03 -1.28
C LEU A 17 -3.13 -9.43 0.12
N PHE A 18 -3.33 -8.11 0.19
CA PHE A 18 -3.37 -7.37 1.46
C PHE A 18 -4.81 -7.10 1.87
N GLN A 19 -5.17 -7.25 3.13
CA GLN A 19 -6.55 -7.09 3.62
C GLN A 19 -7.12 -5.67 3.36
N VAL A 20 -8.42 -5.58 3.07
CA VAL A 20 -9.16 -4.30 3.07
C VAL A 20 -9.25 -3.79 4.50
N ARG A 21 -8.92 -2.51 4.71
CA ARG A 21 -9.01 -1.85 6.02
C ARG A 21 -10.22 -0.92 6.11
N TYR A 22 -10.38 0.00 5.17
CA TYR A 22 -11.49 0.96 5.15
C TYR A 22 -11.89 1.29 3.71
N LYS A 23 -13.18 1.51 3.42
CA LYS A 23 -13.66 2.00 2.11
C LYS A 23 -12.99 1.32 0.88
N LYS A 24 -12.78 0.00 0.93
CA LYS A 24 -12.07 -0.81 -0.11
C LYS A 24 -10.56 -0.51 -0.29
N VAL A 25 -9.99 0.32 0.58
CA VAL A 25 -8.56 0.62 0.64
C VAL A 25 -7.83 -0.51 1.34
N ARG A 26 -6.77 -0.97 0.69
CA ARG A 26 -5.77 -1.90 1.19
C ARG A 26 -4.56 -1.11 1.66
N ILE A 27 -3.92 -1.59 2.71
CA ILE A 27 -2.73 -0.95 3.30
C ILE A 27 -1.61 -1.96 3.33
N VAL A 28 -0.44 -1.57 2.83
CA VAL A 28 0.79 -2.33 3.06
C VAL A 28 1.83 -1.44 3.74
N SER A 29 2.40 -1.93 4.83
CA SER A 29 3.52 -1.28 5.51
C SER A 29 4.81 -1.56 4.74
N LEU A 30 5.66 -0.54 4.64
CA LEU A 30 7.06 -0.75 4.29
C LEU A 30 7.74 -1.48 5.47
N GLU A 31 8.66 -2.38 5.17
CA GLU A 31 9.36 -3.22 6.14
C GLU A 31 10.46 -2.46 6.89
N TYR A 32 11.16 -1.54 6.21
CA TYR A 32 12.31 -0.82 6.78
C TYR A 32 12.02 0.63 7.12
N PHE A 33 10.98 1.21 6.53
CA PHE A 33 10.58 2.59 6.78
C PHE A 33 9.22 2.62 7.44
N ASN A 34 9.03 3.56 8.37
CA ASN A 34 7.78 3.73 9.08
C ASN A 34 6.71 4.41 8.21
N TYR A 35 6.46 3.85 7.02
CA TYR A 35 5.51 4.35 6.04
C TYR A 35 4.62 3.21 5.57
N SER A 36 3.47 3.56 5.03
CA SER A 36 2.52 2.61 4.45
C SER A 36 1.95 3.12 3.14
N ILE A 37 1.74 2.22 2.19
CA ILE A 37 1.11 2.49 0.91
C ILE A 37 -0.38 2.16 1.06
N HIS A 38 -1.22 3.16 0.80
CA HIS A 38 -2.66 3.00 0.74
C HIS A 38 -3.08 2.95 -0.72
N TYR A 39 -3.73 1.88 -1.13
CA TYR A 39 -4.18 1.71 -2.51
C TYR A 39 -5.56 1.05 -2.59
N THR A 40 -6.21 1.15 -3.74
CA THR A 40 -7.45 0.44 -4.05
C THR A 40 -7.33 -0.25 -5.40
N VAL A 41 -8.10 -1.32 -5.60
CA VAL A 41 -8.29 -1.94 -6.91
C VAL A 41 -9.66 -1.50 -7.43
N PHE A 42 -9.69 -0.87 -8.60
CA PHE A 42 -10.93 -0.40 -9.23
C PHE A 42 -10.88 -0.67 -10.72
N ARG A 43 -11.90 -1.36 -11.27
CA ARG A 43 -11.98 -1.70 -12.69
C ARG A 43 -10.68 -2.30 -13.26
N ASN A 44 -10.08 -3.21 -12.50
CA ASN A 44 -8.82 -3.90 -12.85
C ASN A 44 -7.57 -2.98 -12.87
N GLU A 45 -7.65 -1.79 -12.28
CA GLU A 45 -6.52 -0.89 -12.09
C GLU A 45 -6.16 -0.78 -10.62
N ILE A 46 -4.87 -0.62 -10.35
CA ILE A 46 -4.32 -0.37 -9.02
C ILE A 46 -4.09 1.13 -8.89
N ILE A 47 -4.81 1.75 -7.96
CA ILE A 47 -4.71 3.18 -7.71
C ILE A 47 -4.06 3.39 -6.36
N VAL A 48 -2.83 3.90 -6.35
CA VAL A 48 -2.16 4.35 -5.13
C VAL A 48 -2.77 5.69 -4.72
N LEU A 49 -3.41 5.72 -3.56
CA LEU A 49 -4.09 6.91 -3.06
C LEU A 49 -3.13 7.83 -2.32
N ARG A 50 -2.21 7.25 -1.53
CA ARG A 50 -1.21 7.97 -0.72
C ARG A 50 -0.19 7.03 -0.10
N ILE A 51 0.95 7.61 0.27
CA ILE A 51 1.98 6.98 1.11
C ILE A 51 2.10 7.82 2.38
N LEU A 52 1.83 7.23 3.54
CA LEU A 52 1.75 7.93 4.82
C LEU A 52 2.78 7.39 5.81
N ASN A 53 3.41 8.28 6.58
CA ASN A 53 4.17 7.87 7.76
C ASN A 53 3.18 7.23 8.77
N GLN A 54 3.60 6.16 9.44
CA GLN A 54 2.74 5.45 10.39
C GLN A 54 2.71 6.15 11.76
N ASN A 55 3.68 7.04 12.03
CA ASN A 55 3.62 7.95 13.16
C ASN A 55 2.89 9.22 12.69
N GLN A 56 1.80 9.56 13.37
CA GLN A 56 1.19 10.87 13.24
C GLN A 56 2.00 11.86 14.10
N ASP A 57 2.87 12.63 13.47
CA ASP A 57 3.34 13.87 14.09
C ASP A 57 2.22 14.90 13.95
N PHE A 58 1.64 15.30 15.09
CA PHE A 58 0.61 16.34 15.22
C PHE A 58 1.24 17.67 15.61
#